data_AF-A0A0M3JSE3-F1
#
_entry.id   AF-A0A0M3JSE3-F1
#
_cell.length_a   1.000
_cell.length_b   1.000
_cell.length_c   1.000
_cell.angle_alpha   90.00
_cell.angle_beta   90.00
_cell.angle_gamma   90.00
#
_symmetry.space_group_name_H-M   'P 1'
#
loop_
_entity.id
_entity.type
_entity.pdbx_description
1 polymer ?
#
loop_
_entity_poly.entity_id
_entity_poly.type
_entity_poly.pdbx_seq_one_letter_code
_entity_poly.pdbx_strand_id
1 'polypeptide(L)'
;MRCVFKFIAFIIVFVVFIVSDVQSRGGRRGGKGKGKSNLQFAQVAEFSLIQTHLADNHSAHIVTGSHFSQTFRLGYKLVLICKARGDPRPTIKWYKEGAEMHPKNNVHYYEKQIDEYVLWSKLEVDPATMGDQGVYACVANNELGVMAKNFKAEYTY
;
A
#
# COMPACT_ATOMS: atom_id res chain seq x y z
N MET A 1 7.56 38.55 33.24
CA MET A 1 7.09 37.62 32.19
C MET A 1 6.30 36.45 32.81
N ARG A 2 5.15 36.73 33.43
CA ARG A 2 4.39 35.78 34.27
C ARG A 2 2.91 35.60 33.87
N CYS A 3 2.47 36.09 32.70
CA CYS A 3 1.06 36.07 32.29
C CYS A 3 0.71 35.08 31.15
N VAL A 4 1.67 34.47 30.45
CA VAL A 4 1.37 33.55 29.32
C VAL A 4 1.18 32.10 29.77
N PHE A 5 1.88 31.68 30.83
CA PHE A 5 1.86 30.28 31.31
C PHE A 5 0.56 29.86 32.02
N LYS A 6 -0.21 30.81 32.57
CA LYS A 6 -1.49 30.51 33.27
C LYS A 6 -2.66 30.25 32.31
N PHE A 7 -2.61 30.80 31.09
CA PHE A 7 -3.67 30.59 30.07
C PHE A 7 -3.51 29.25 29.34
N ILE A 8 -2.27 28.81 29.09
CA ILE A 8 -1.99 27.55 28.38
C ILE A 8 -2.37 26.34 29.26
N ALA A 9 -2.15 26.42 30.57
CA ALA A 9 -2.53 25.35 31.51
C ALA A 9 -4.06 25.20 31.66
N PHE A 10 -4.84 26.29 31.59
CA PHE A 10 -6.30 26.25 31.69
C PHE A 10 -6.97 25.64 30.43
N ILE A 11 -6.39 25.85 29.25
CA ILE A 11 -6.92 25.31 27.99
C ILE A 11 -6.64 23.80 27.87
N ILE A 12 -5.51 23.33 28.40
CA ILE A 12 -5.16 21.89 28.37
C ILE A 12 -6.04 21.09 29.36
N VAL A 13 -6.44 21.68 30.49
CA VAL A 13 -7.36 21.00 31.43
C VAL A 13 -8.81 20.97 30.92
N PHE A 14 -9.24 21.91 30.07
CA PHE A 14 -10.60 21.91 29.51
C PHE A 14 -10.79 20.93 28.34
N VAL A 15 -9.75 20.63 27.56
CA VAL A 15 -9.83 19.72 26.40
C VAL A 15 -9.79 18.24 26.82
N VAL A 16 -9.15 17.92 27.95
CA VAL A 16 -9.05 16.53 28.46
C VAL A 16 -10.36 16.05 29.11
N PHE A 17 -11.25 16.95 29.54
CA PHE A 17 -12.54 16.60 30.16
C PHE A 17 -13.69 16.29 29.17
N ILE A 18 -13.53 16.55 27.87
CA ILE A 18 -14.61 16.35 26.88
C ILE A 18 -14.60 14.96 26.22
N VAL A 19 -13.54 14.16 26.38
CA VAL A 19 -13.41 12.85 25.69
C VAL A 19 -13.62 11.65 26.61
N SER A 20 -14.20 11.83 27.81
CA SER A 20 -14.34 10.74 28.78
C SER A 20 -15.68 10.71 29.52
N ASP A 21 -16.81 10.88 28.83
CA ASP A 21 -18.09 10.35 29.34
C ASP A 21 -19.19 10.32 28.25
N VAL A 22 -19.31 9.21 27.52
CA VAL A 22 -20.61 8.75 26.98
C VAL A 22 -20.60 7.22 27.00
N GLN A 23 -21.21 6.65 28.04
CA GLN A 23 -21.46 5.21 28.13
C GLN A 23 -22.88 4.86 27.64
N SER A 24 -22.91 4.00 26.62
CA SER A 24 -23.95 3.03 26.21
C SER A 24 -25.40 3.19 26.68
N ARG A 25 -26.32 3.46 25.74
CA ARG A 25 -27.67 2.83 25.67
C ARG A 25 -28.09 2.59 24.21
N GLY A 26 -28.65 1.40 23.93
CA GLY A 26 -28.70 0.79 22.60
C GLY A 26 -29.84 1.18 21.65
N GLY A 27 -29.71 0.70 20.41
CA GLY A 27 -30.74 0.70 19.37
C GLY A 27 -30.33 -0.20 18.19
N ARG A 28 -31.09 -1.28 17.94
CA ARG A 28 -30.97 -2.10 16.72
C ARG A 28 -31.60 -1.35 15.55
N ARG A 29 -30.86 -1.13 14.46
CA ARG A 29 -31.36 -0.98 13.08
C ARG A 29 -30.21 -1.20 12.10
N GLY A 30 -30.45 -2.04 11.09
CA GLY A 30 -29.47 -2.45 10.11
C GLY A 30 -28.93 -1.29 9.26
N GLY A 31 -27.67 -1.41 8.87
CA GLY A 31 -26.98 -0.48 7.99
C GLY A 31 -25.74 -1.15 7.41
N LYS A 32 -25.87 -1.55 6.16
CA LYS A 32 -24.85 -2.20 5.30
C LYS A 32 -23.56 -1.37 5.30
N GLY A 33 -22.52 -1.85 5.98
CA GLY A 33 -21.19 -1.25 5.96
C GLY A 33 -20.53 -1.41 4.60
N LYS A 34 -20.79 -0.45 3.69
CA LYS A 34 -19.98 -0.24 2.50
C LYS A 34 -18.68 0.48 2.92
N GLY A 35 -17.54 -0.07 2.48
CA GLY A 35 -16.33 0.69 2.20
C GLY A 35 -15.45 1.05 3.41
N LYS A 36 -14.54 0.15 3.78
CA LYS A 36 -13.32 0.51 4.53
C LYS A 36 -12.02 -0.06 3.91
N SER A 37 -12.03 -0.44 2.63
CA SER A 37 -10.84 -0.95 1.94
C SER A 37 -10.16 0.04 0.99
N ASN A 38 -10.77 1.20 0.70
CA ASN A 38 -10.31 2.08 -0.39
C ASN A 38 -9.47 3.27 0.09
N LEU A 39 -9.38 3.49 1.41
CA LEU A 39 -8.57 4.58 1.99
C LEU A 39 -7.07 4.32 1.84
N GLN A 40 -6.65 3.05 1.81
CA GLN A 40 -5.23 2.70 1.66
C GLN A 40 -4.66 3.12 0.30
N PHE A 41 -5.48 3.10 -0.76
CA PHE A 41 -5.07 3.49 -2.12
C PHE A 41 -4.96 4.99 -2.31
N ALA A 42 -5.88 5.77 -1.72
CA ALA A 42 -5.75 7.22 -1.70
C ALA A 42 -4.42 7.65 -1.05
N GLN A 43 -4.05 6.97 0.04
CA GLN A 43 -2.81 7.24 0.76
C GLN A 43 -1.54 6.81 -0.02
N VAL A 44 -1.58 5.70 -0.77
CA VAL A 44 -0.47 5.25 -1.65
C VAL A 44 -0.34 6.14 -2.90
N ALA A 45 -1.45 6.58 -3.49
CA ALA A 45 -1.46 7.48 -4.63
C ALA A 45 -1.02 8.91 -4.23
N GLU A 46 -1.43 9.41 -3.06
CA GLU A 46 -0.96 10.70 -2.53
C GLU A 46 0.53 10.70 -2.22
N PHE A 47 1.10 9.57 -1.76
CA PHE A 47 2.55 9.45 -1.56
C PHE A 47 3.33 9.59 -2.88
N SER A 48 2.72 9.23 -4.02
CA SER A 48 3.36 9.36 -5.34
C SER A 48 3.41 10.80 -5.89
N LEU A 49 2.65 11.74 -5.28
CA LEU A 49 2.47 13.11 -5.80
C LEU A 49 3.17 14.20 -4.96
N ILE A 50 3.80 13.86 -3.84
CA ILE A 50 4.60 14.83 -3.06
C ILE A 50 5.99 14.94 -3.71
N GLN A 51 6.32 16.13 -4.24
CA GLN A 51 7.60 16.40 -4.89
C GLN A 51 8.80 16.03 -4.00
N THR A 52 9.67 15.20 -4.57
CA THR A 52 10.90 14.57 -4.08
C THR A 52 12.05 15.54 -3.76
N HIS A 53 11.79 16.68 -3.13
CA HIS A 53 12.89 17.58 -2.74
C HIS A 53 13.66 17.15 -1.48
N LEU A 54 13.28 16.00 -0.88
CA LEU A 54 14.00 15.33 0.23
C LEU A 54 13.95 13.79 0.08
N ALA A 55 13.95 13.24 -1.14
CA ALA A 55 14.06 11.80 -1.31
C ALA A 55 15.47 11.38 -0.87
N ASP A 56 15.56 10.80 0.32
CA ASP A 56 16.80 10.18 0.79
C ASP A 56 17.26 9.16 -0.26
N ASN A 57 18.53 9.21 -0.68
CA ASN A 57 19.09 8.24 -1.62
C ASN A 57 19.02 6.80 -1.09
N HIS A 58 18.87 6.66 0.22
CA HIS A 58 18.71 5.40 0.93
C HIS A 58 17.24 4.93 0.99
N SER A 59 16.28 5.79 0.59
CA SER A 59 14.85 5.42 0.53
C SER A 59 14.55 4.34 -0.50
N ALA A 60 13.48 3.58 -0.23
CA ALA A 60 13.01 2.55 -1.13
C ALA A 60 12.60 3.15 -2.48
N HIS A 61 13.23 2.66 -3.56
CA HIS A 61 12.86 3.02 -4.92
C HIS A 61 12.83 1.80 -5.84
N ILE A 62 11.89 1.82 -6.78
CA ILE A 62 11.68 0.73 -7.74
C ILE A 62 12.61 0.96 -8.93
N VAL A 63 13.61 0.08 -9.07
CA VAL A 63 14.63 0.13 -10.12
C VAL A 63 14.11 -0.46 -11.43
N THR A 64 13.31 -1.51 -11.34
CA THR A 64 12.78 -2.21 -12.53
C THR A 64 11.44 -2.85 -12.18
N GLY A 65 10.53 -2.93 -13.14
CA GLY A 65 9.31 -3.71 -12.99
C GLY A 65 8.70 -4.00 -14.35
N SER A 66 7.63 -4.79 -14.36
CA SER A 66 6.87 -5.10 -15.57
C SER A 66 6.42 -3.85 -16.33
N HIS A 67 6.01 -4.07 -17.58
CA HIS A 67 5.42 -3.04 -18.41
C HIS A 67 4.13 -2.50 -17.78
N PHE A 68 3.82 -1.21 -18.00
CA PHE A 68 2.64 -0.57 -17.40
C PHE A 68 1.32 -1.18 -17.89
N SER A 69 1.33 -1.87 -19.03
CA SER A 69 0.24 -2.67 -19.56
C SER A 69 0.74 -4.07 -19.89
N GLN A 70 0.14 -5.08 -19.28
CA GLN A 70 0.49 -6.48 -19.40
C GLN A 70 -0.73 -7.26 -19.90
N THR A 71 -0.58 -8.01 -20.98
CA THR A 71 -1.63 -8.92 -21.43
C THR A 71 -1.37 -10.34 -20.91
N PHE A 72 -2.45 -11.09 -20.67
CA PHE A 72 -2.38 -12.51 -20.32
C PHE A 72 -3.47 -13.31 -21.03
N ARG A 73 -3.22 -14.60 -21.24
CA ARG A 73 -4.20 -15.51 -21.84
C ARG A 73 -4.91 -16.31 -20.75
N LEU A 74 -6.21 -16.49 -20.89
CA LEU A 74 -7.02 -17.27 -19.95
C LEU A 74 -6.50 -18.72 -19.85
N GLY A 75 -6.41 -19.24 -18.62
CA GLY A 75 -5.87 -20.58 -18.34
C GLY A 75 -4.34 -20.68 -18.34
N TYR A 76 -3.62 -19.62 -18.67
CA TYR A 76 -2.16 -19.53 -18.56
C TYR A 76 -1.76 -18.64 -17.38
N LYS A 77 -0.45 -18.47 -17.16
CA LYS A 77 0.08 -17.61 -16.12
C LYS A 77 0.05 -16.12 -16.47
N LEU A 78 -0.42 -15.30 -15.54
CA LEU A 78 -0.11 -13.86 -15.46
C LEU A 78 1.10 -13.67 -14.57
N VAL A 79 2.13 -12.97 -15.07
CA VAL A 79 3.38 -12.74 -14.33
C VAL A 79 3.68 -11.25 -14.27
N LEU A 80 3.88 -10.74 -13.06
CA LEU A 80 4.35 -9.38 -12.80
C LEU A 80 5.64 -9.42 -11.98
N ILE A 81 6.60 -8.57 -12.35
CA ILE A 81 7.90 -8.47 -11.67
C ILE A 81 8.12 -7.06 -11.13
N CYS A 82 8.81 -6.98 -10.00
CA CYS A 82 9.23 -5.72 -9.39
C CYS A 82 10.58 -5.92 -8.70
N LYS A 83 11.50 -4.98 -8.92
CA LYS A 83 12.84 -4.93 -8.33
C LYS A 83 13.01 -3.58 -7.67
N ALA A 84 13.25 -3.59 -6.37
CA ALA A 84 13.44 -2.38 -5.59
C ALA A 84 14.82 -2.38 -4.92
N ARG A 85 15.35 -1.17 -4.70
CA ARG A 85 16.59 -0.92 -3.97
C ARG A 85 16.33 0.09 -2.86
N GLY A 86 17.08 -0.02 -1.77
CA GLY A 86 17.05 0.88 -0.64
C GLY A 86 18.05 0.44 0.42
N ASP A 87 18.37 1.33 1.35
CA ASP A 87 19.27 1.09 2.47
C ASP A 87 18.64 1.65 3.76
N PRO A 88 17.88 0.87 4.54
CA PRO A 88 17.81 -0.59 4.50
C PRO A 88 17.07 -1.15 3.29
N ARG A 89 17.37 -2.42 2.97
CA ARG A 89 16.72 -3.18 1.90
C ARG A 89 15.19 -3.06 1.98
N PRO A 90 14.51 -2.74 0.88
CA PRO A 90 13.06 -2.60 0.89
C PRO A 90 12.37 -3.96 0.97
N THR A 91 11.18 -3.93 1.56
CA THR A 91 10.16 -4.97 1.43
C THR A 91 9.29 -4.69 0.21
N ILE A 92 8.78 -5.73 -0.47
CA ILE A 92 7.86 -5.57 -1.60
C ILE A 92 6.52 -6.23 -1.27
N LYS A 93 5.42 -5.50 -1.48
CA LYS A 93 4.06 -6.02 -1.37
C LYS A 93 3.30 -5.80 -2.67
N TRP A 94 2.42 -6.75 -3.00
CA TRP A 94 1.58 -6.68 -4.19
C TRP A 94 0.14 -6.35 -3.83
N TYR A 95 -0.50 -5.53 -4.66
CA TYR A 95 -1.89 -5.13 -4.51
C TYR A 95 -2.64 -5.29 -5.82
N LYS A 96 -3.95 -5.58 -5.73
CA LYS A 96 -4.89 -5.52 -6.85
C LYS A 96 -6.05 -4.60 -6.46
N GLU A 97 -6.26 -3.54 -7.24
CA GLU A 97 -7.43 -2.64 -7.18
C GLU A 97 -7.79 -2.04 -5.82
N GLY A 98 -6.89 -2.01 -4.85
CA GLY A 98 -7.28 -1.65 -3.48
C GLY A 98 -6.64 -2.52 -2.43
N ALA A 99 -6.55 -3.80 -2.74
CA ALA A 99 -6.38 -4.83 -1.74
C ALA A 99 -4.98 -5.44 -1.82
N GLU A 100 -4.32 -5.54 -0.65
CA GLU A 100 -3.11 -6.33 -0.52
C GLU A 100 -3.42 -7.76 -0.95
N MET A 101 -2.61 -8.29 -1.84
CA MET A 101 -2.72 -9.66 -2.27
C MET A 101 -1.94 -10.55 -1.28
N HIS A 102 -2.50 -11.70 -0.98
CA HIS A 102 -1.84 -12.74 -0.19
C HIS A 102 -1.74 -14.02 -1.02
N PRO A 103 -0.78 -14.91 -0.70
CA PRO A 103 -0.70 -16.20 -1.36
C PRO A 103 -2.02 -16.95 -1.16
N LYS A 104 -2.52 -17.54 -2.24
CA LYS A 104 -3.72 -18.40 -2.26
C LYS A 104 -3.54 -19.46 -3.34
N ASN A 105 -4.52 -20.34 -3.52
CA ASN A 105 -4.40 -21.51 -4.40
C ASN A 105 -3.84 -21.20 -5.80
N ASN A 106 -4.22 -20.06 -6.41
CA ASN A 106 -3.76 -19.65 -7.73
C ASN A 106 -2.84 -18.43 -7.74
N VAL A 107 -2.34 -17.97 -6.57
CA VAL A 107 -1.48 -16.78 -6.45
C VAL A 107 -0.24 -17.12 -5.66
N HIS A 108 0.91 -16.89 -6.29
CA HIS A 108 2.22 -17.23 -5.75
C HIS A 108 3.16 -16.02 -5.72
N TYR A 109 3.94 -15.92 -4.65
CA TYR A 109 5.04 -14.96 -4.53
C TYR A 109 6.37 -15.66 -4.59
N TYR A 110 7.30 -15.04 -5.31
CA TYR A 110 8.69 -15.45 -5.33
C TYR A 110 9.54 -14.23 -5.06
N GLU A 111 10.32 -14.29 -4.00
CA GLU A 111 11.24 -13.22 -3.62
C GLU A 111 12.67 -13.72 -3.72
N LYS A 112 13.54 -12.86 -4.22
CA LYS A 112 14.96 -13.11 -4.32
C LYS A 112 15.72 -11.87 -3.88
N GLN A 113 16.46 -12.00 -2.79
CA GLN A 113 17.47 -11.03 -2.42
C GLN A 113 18.62 -11.09 -3.45
N ILE A 114 18.89 -9.97 -4.13
CA ILE A 114 19.95 -9.90 -5.15
C ILE A 114 21.30 -9.54 -4.51
N ASP A 115 21.31 -8.55 -3.61
CA ASP A 115 22.49 -8.10 -2.86
C ASP A 115 22.08 -7.65 -1.45
N GLU A 116 22.81 -6.76 -0.76
CA GLU A 116 22.44 -6.24 0.57
C GLU A 116 21.33 -5.15 0.54
N TYR A 117 21.06 -4.53 -0.60
CA TYR A 117 20.16 -3.38 -0.74
C TYR A 117 19.00 -3.63 -1.68
N VAL A 118 19.01 -4.75 -2.41
CA VAL A 118 18.09 -5.02 -3.52
C VAL A 118 17.23 -6.25 -3.24
N LEU A 119 15.93 -6.10 -3.43
CA LEU A 119 14.95 -7.17 -3.43
C LEU A 119 14.27 -7.26 -4.81
N TRP A 120 14.21 -8.47 -5.35
CA TRP A 120 13.40 -8.79 -6.52
C TRP A 120 12.21 -9.63 -6.09
N SER A 121 11.03 -9.31 -6.61
CA SER A 121 9.77 -9.99 -6.32
C SER A 121 9.01 -10.28 -7.61
N LYS A 122 8.41 -11.46 -7.70
CA LYS A 122 7.52 -11.91 -8.77
C LYS A 122 6.18 -12.32 -8.17
N LEU A 123 5.12 -11.70 -8.67
CA LEU A 123 3.74 -12.14 -8.50
C LEU A 123 3.37 -13.01 -9.70
N GLU A 124 2.86 -14.20 -9.42
CA GLU A 124 2.39 -15.15 -10.43
C GLU A 124 0.94 -15.54 -10.10
N VAL A 125 0.06 -15.42 -11.08
CA VAL A 125 -1.31 -15.92 -11.01
C VAL A 125 -1.47 -17.06 -12.01
N ASP A 126 -1.69 -18.28 -11.54
CA ASP A 126 -1.73 -19.49 -12.36
C ASP A 126 -2.75 -20.52 -11.79
N PRO A 127 -3.79 -20.92 -12.54
CA PRO A 127 -4.19 -20.38 -13.83
C PRO A 127 -4.82 -18.99 -13.69
N ALA A 128 -4.57 -18.12 -14.67
CA ALA A 128 -5.20 -16.81 -14.76
C ALA A 128 -6.63 -16.93 -15.32
N THR A 129 -7.54 -16.17 -14.71
CA THR A 129 -8.96 -16.12 -15.02
C THR A 129 -9.37 -14.72 -15.45
N MET A 130 -10.61 -14.56 -15.94
CA MET A 130 -11.14 -13.23 -16.29
C MET A 130 -11.15 -12.28 -15.08
N GLY A 131 -11.29 -12.80 -13.86
CA GLY A 131 -11.29 -12.01 -12.62
C GLY A 131 -9.92 -11.44 -12.23
N ASP A 132 -8.85 -11.92 -12.88
CA ASP A 132 -7.48 -11.44 -12.64
C ASP A 132 -7.14 -10.21 -13.49
N GLN A 133 -8.03 -9.75 -14.36
CA GLN A 133 -7.94 -8.42 -14.98
C GLN A 133 -8.08 -7.32 -13.92
N GLY A 134 -7.33 -6.24 -14.09
CA GLY A 134 -7.39 -5.08 -13.21
C GLY A 134 -6.09 -4.30 -13.13
N VAL A 135 -6.03 -3.38 -12.16
CA VAL A 135 -4.82 -2.61 -11.85
C VAL A 135 -4.12 -3.25 -10.67
N TYR A 136 -2.88 -3.65 -10.91
CA TYR A 136 -1.95 -4.16 -9.91
C TYR A 136 -0.99 -3.06 -9.48
N ALA A 137 -0.46 -3.17 -8.27
CA ALA A 137 0.64 -2.34 -7.81
C ALA A 137 1.68 -3.18 -7.08
N CYS A 138 2.96 -2.92 -7.34
CA CYS A 138 4.01 -3.28 -6.38
C CYS A 138 4.35 -2.07 -5.53
N VAL A 139 4.41 -2.27 -4.21
CA VAL A 139 4.76 -1.26 -3.23
C VAL A 139 6.06 -1.69 -2.57
N ALA A 140 7.12 -0.93 -2.80
CA ALA A 140 8.41 -1.05 -2.14
C ALA A 140 8.43 -0.14 -0.91
N ASN A 141 8.83 -0.66 0.24
CA ASN A 141 8.83 0.09 1.50
C ASN A 141 10.09 -0.20 2.32
N ASN A 142 10.72 0.86 2.82
CA ASN A 142 11.71 0.81 3.91
C ASN A 142 11.42 1.93 4.92
N GLU A 143 12.18 1.99 6.00
CA GLU A 143 11.98 2.99 7.07
C GLU A 143 12.17 4.46 6.62
N LEU A 144 12.82 4.67 5.47
CA LEU A 144 13.13 5.99 4.92
C LEU A 144 12.14 6.43 3.83
N GLY A 145 11.33 5.52 3.30
CA GLY A 145 10.36 5.87 2.27
C GLY A 145 9.61 4.71 1.63
N VAL A 146 8.60 5.07 0.84
CA VAL A 146 7.72 4.17 0.12
C VAL A 146 7.75 4.52 -1.37
N MET A 147 7.73 3.54 -2.25
CA MET A 147 7.52 3.80 -3.68
C MET A 147 6.57 2.75 -4.25
N ALA A 148 5.66 3.18 -5.12
CA ALA A 148 4.71 2.28 -5.77
C ALA A 148 4.83 2.37 -7.28
N LYS A 149 4.64 1.24 -7.97
CA LYS A 149 4.49 1.17 -9.43
C LYS A 149 3.24 0.40 -9.79
N ASN A 150 2.42 1.00 -10.64
CA ASN A 150 1.16 0.41 -11.11
C ASN A 150 1.36 -0.34 -12.43
N PHE A 151 0.61 -1.43 -12.61
CA PHE A 151 0.57 -2.27 -13.80
C PHE A 151 -0.88 -2.57 -14.13
N LYS A 152 -1.30 -2.30 -15.37
CA LYS A 152 -2.60 -2.70 -15.89
C LYS A 152 -2.49 -4.10 -16.46
N ALA A 153 -3.31 -5.05 -16.02
CA ALA A 153 -3.38 -6.39 -16.57
C ALA A 153 -4.69 -6.59 -17.33
N GLU A 154 -4.63 -7.01 -18.59
CA GLU A 154 -5.80 -7.23 -19.46
C GLU A 154 -5.74 -8.64 -20.06
N TYR A 155 -6.88 -9.34 -20.10
CA TYR A 155 -6.89 -10.67 -20.71
C TYR A 155 -7.10 -10.59 -22.23
N THR A 156 -6.57 -11.57 -22.94
CA THR A 156 -6.83 -11.82 -24.37
C THR A 156 -7.31 -13.26 -24.57
N TYR A 157 -8.13 -13.49 -25.59
CA TYR A 157 -8.66 -14.81 -25.95
C TYR A 157 -7.61 -15.69 -26.65
#